data_AF-A0A2V8SJW6-F1
#
_entry.id   AF-A0A2V8SJW6-F1
#
_cell.length_a   1.000
_cell.length_b   1.000
_cell.length_c   1.000
_cell.angle_alpha   90.00
_cell.angle_beta   90.00
_cell.angle_gamma   90.00
#
_symmetry.space_group_name_H-M   'P 1'
#
loop_
_entity.id
_entity.type
_entity.pdbx_description
1 polymer ?
#
loop_
_entity_poly.entity_id
_entity_poly.type
_entity_poly.pdbx_seq_one_letter_code
_entity_poly.pdbx_strand_id
1 'polypeptide(L)'
;MNDAAREGARDGIGLGEALGRALVASNPKHARLSLLCATYRARVPFTAHLAIGADIAHFHPRADGASLGATTHTDFRLLAELVRRLNGGGVYLNVGSAVVLPEVFLKCVTLVRNLGHALEDFTTANFDFIQSYRPLTNVVRRPTSGGAGRGFSVTGHHELTIPLLAAELLCGDAKE
;
A
#
# COMPACT_ATOMS: atom_id res chain seq x y z
N MET A 1 -6.80 -14.16 10.29
CA MET A 1 -5.64 -13.25 10.31
C MET A 1 -4.50 -13.80 11.15
N ASN A 2 -4.67 -14.00 12.47
CA ASN A 2 -3.58 -14.50 13.32
C ASN A 2 -3.00 -15.86 12.88
N ASP A 3 -3.85 -16.81 12.46
CA ASP A 3 -3.39 -18.07 11.89
C ASP A 3 -2.61 -17.86 10.57
N ALA A 4 -3.13 -17.02 9.67
CA ALA A 4 -2.43 -16.66 8.44
C ALA A 4 -1.09 -15.97 8.71
N ALA A 5 -0.98 -15.11 9.72
CA ALA A 5 0.28 -14.48 10.11
C ALA A 5 1.29 -15.52 10.60
N ARG A 6 0.88 -16.49 11.41
CA ARG A 6 1.75 -17.60 11.86
C ARG A 6 2.25 -18.45 10.69
N GLU A 7 1.34 -18.84 9.81
CA GLU A 7 1.70 -19.60 8.61
C GLU A 7 2.61 -18.78 7.68
N GLY A 8 2.32 -17.49 7.51
CA GLY A 8 3.13 -16.58 6.71
C GLY A 8 4.54 -16.42 7.28
N ALA A 9 4.68 -16.28 8.59
CA ALA A 9 5.97 -16.19 9.27
C ALA A 9 6.78 -17.48 9.11
N ARG A 10 6.13 -18.65 9.28
CA ARG A 10 6.77 -19.96 9.07
C ARG A 10 7.24 -20.14 7.63
N ASP A 11 6.46 -19.67 6.67
CA ASP A 11 6.73 -19.87 5.24
C ASP A 11 7.56 -18.71 4.63
N GLY A 12 7.95 -17.71 5.44
CA GLY A 12 8.78 -16.59 5.02
C GLY A 12 8.09 -15.58 4.09
N ILE A 13 6.76 -15.53 4.07
CA ILE A 13 5.98 -14.62 3.21
C ILE A 13 5.39 -13.43 3.97
N GLY A 14 5.01 -12.41 3.22
CA GLY A 14 4.36 -11.21 3.73
C GLY A 14 2.95 -11.47 4.27
N LEU A 15 2.46 -10.58 5.14
CA LEU A 15 1.14 -10.72 5.75
C LEU A 15 0.04 -10.63 4.70
N GLY A 16 0.17 -9.72 3.73
CA GLY A 16 -0.79 -9.57 2.65
C GLY A 16 -0.93 -10.83 1.79
N GLU A 17 0.18 -11.46 1.41
CA GLU A 17 0.18 -12.73 0.68
C GLU A 17 -0.42 -13.86 1.54
N ALA A 18 -0.03 -13.98 2.81
CA ALA A 18 -0.53 -15.00 3.70
C ALA A 18 -2.06 -14.89 3.90
N LEU A 19 -2.58 -13.67 4.03
CA LEU A 19 -4.00 -13.40 4.09
C LEU A 19 -4.71 -13.76 2.78
N GLY A 20 -4.13 -13.40 1.62
CA GLY A 20 -4.67 -13.76 0.31
C GLY A 20 -4.77 -15.27 0.11
N ARG A 21 -3.71 -15.99 0.48
CA ARG A 21 -3.65 -17.45 0.45
C ARG A 21 -4.74 -18.09 1.30
N ALA A 22 -4.83 -17.67 2.57
CA ALA A 22 -5.83 -18.20 3.50
C ALA A 22 -7.26 -17.87 3.04
N LEU A 23 -7.50 -16.65 2.56
CA LEU A 23 -8.81 -16.23 2.10
C LEU A 23 -9.24 -17.02 0.86
N VAL A 24 -8.38 -17.18 -0.15
CA VAL A 24 -8.71 -17.95 -1.35
C VAL A 24 -8.94 -19.43 -1.02
N ALA A 25 -8.13 -20.02 -0.12
CA ALA A 25 -8.30 -21.41 0.32
C ALA A 25 -9.64 -21.65 1.06
N SER A 26 -10.17 -20.65 1.75
CA SER A 26 -11.49 -20.75 2.41
C SER A 26 -12.68 -20.72 1.46
N ASN A 27 -12.45 -20.50 0.16
CA ASN A 27 -13.46 -20.44 -0.90
C ASN A 27 -14.70 -19.56 -0.55
N PRO A 28 -14.50 -18.26 -0.28
CA PRO A 28 -15.58 -17.40 0.21
C PRO A 28 -16.63 -17.18 -0.87
N LYS A 29 -17.91 -17.19 -0.46
CA LYS A 29 -19.10 -17.00 -1.34
C LYS A 29 -18.98 -15.80 -2.29
N HIS A 30 -18.32 -14.73 -1.83
CA HIS A 30 -18.16 -13.47 -2.57
C HIS A 30 -16.73 -13.21 -3.04
N ALA A 31 -15.94 -14.27 -3.30
CA ALA A 31 -14.53 -14.16 -3.74
C ALA A 31 -14.33 -13.18 -4.92
N ARG A 32 -15.29 -13.12 -5.86
CA ARG A 32 -15.25 -12.21 -7.03
C ARG A 32 -15.30 -10.72 -6.68
N LEU A 33 -15.78 -10.35 -5.50
CA LEU A 33 -15.87 -8.96 -5.03
C LEU A 33 -14.68 -8.57 -4.13
N SER A 34 -13.82 -9.52 -3.78
CA SER A 34 -12.70 -9.29 -2.88
C SER A 34 -11.46 -8.88 -3.66
N LEU A 35 -10.97 -7.65 -3.42
CA LEU A 35 -9.71 -7.17 -3.98
C LEU A 35 -8.55 -8.12 -3.63
N LEU A 36 -8.48 -8.58 -2.38
CA LEU A 36 -7.43 -9.49 -1.92
C LEU A 36 -7.46 -10.85 -2.62
N CYS A 37 -8.66 -11.42 -2.89
CA CYS A 37 -8.76 -12.65 -3.68
C CYS A 37 -8.31 -12.41 -5.13
N ALA A 38 -8.69 -11.26 -5.71
CA ALA A 38 -8.33 -10.90 -7.08
C ALA A 38 -6.81 -10.72 -7.23
N THR A 39 -6.17 -9.95 -6.33
CA THR A 39 -4.73 -9.72 -6.35
C THR A 39 -3.94 -11.00 -6.14
N TYR A 40 -4.36 -11.85 -5.20
CA TYR A 40 -3.70 -13.15 -4.97
C TYR A 40 -3.73 -14.04 -6.21
N ARG A 41 -4.91 -14.19 -6.85
CA ARG A 41 -5.06 -14.99 -8.08
C ARG A 41 -4.29 -14.42 -9.26
N ALA A 42 -4.27 -13.09 -9.39
CA ALA A 42 -3.54 -12.38 -10.43
C ALA A 42 -2.03 -12.26 -10.17
N ARG A 43 -1.54 -12.77 -9.02
CA ARG A 43 -0.14 -12.63 -8.58
C ARG A 43 0.33 -11.17 -8.54
N VAL A 44 -0.58 -10.25 -8.19
CA VAL A 44 -0.26 -8.84 -7.95
C VAL A 44 0.15 -8.70 -6.47
N PRO A 45 1.34 -8.15 -6.17
CA PRO A 45 1.78 -7.93 -4.79
C PRO A 45 0.75 -7.17 -3.97
N PHE A 46 0.44 -7.69 -2.78
CA PHE A 46 -0.44 -7.04 -1.81
C PHE A 46 0.28 -7.06 -0.46
N THR A 47 0.50 -5.88 0.13
CA THR A 47 1.16 -5.73 1.43
C THR A 47 0.16 -5.27 2.49
N ALA A 48 0.34 -5.72 3.73
CA ALA A 48 -0.44 -5.32 4.89
C ALA A 48 0.48 -4.77 5.99
N HIS A 49 0.29 -3.50 6.33
CA HIS A 49 1.11 -2.79 7.32
C HIS A 49 0.34 -2.60 8.62
N LEU A 50 0.76 -3.31 9.67
CA LEU A 50 0.07 -3.33 10.95
C LEU A 50 0.38 -2.10 11.80
N ALA A 51 -0.64 -1.61 12.49
CA ALA A 51 -0.54 -0.63 13.54
C ALA A 51 -0.98 -1.27 14.88
N ILE A 52 0.00 -1.78 15.64
CA ILE A 52 -0.23 -2.39 16.94
C ILE A 52 -0.88 -1.36 17.88
N GLY A 53 -2.00 -1.73 18.49
CA GLY A 53 -2.82 -0.85 19.33
C GLY A 53 -3.89 -0.05 18.58
N ALA A 54 -3.81 0.05 17.25
CA ALA A 54 -4.87 0.64 16.41
C ALA A 54 -5.74 -0.43 15.74
N ASP A 55 -5.13 -1.50 15.21
CA ASP A 55 -5.89 -2.55 14.54
C ASP A 55 -6.55 -3.49 15.54
N ILE A 56 -7.82 -3.84 15.28
CA ILE A 56 -8.63 -4.69 16.17
C ILE A 56 -8.10 -6.12 16.31
N ALA A 57 -7.32 -6.61 15.34
CA ALA A 57 -6.85 -8.00 15.31
C ALA A 57 -5.92 -8.36 16.49
N HIS A 58 -5.31 -7.35 17.12
CA HIS A 58 -4.33 -7.51 18.19
C HIS A 58 -4.93 -7.85 19.55
N PHE A 59 -6.24 -7.65 19.76
CA PHE A 59 -6.93 -7.98 21.01
C PHE A 59 -7.35 -9.45 21.10
N HIS A 60 -7.22 -10.22 20.01
CA HIS A 60 -7.65 -11.61 19.98
C HIS A 60 -6.65 -12.52 20.73
N PRO A 61 -7.10 -13.50 21.55
CA PRO A 61 -6.20 -14.37 22.34
C PRO A 61 -5.16 -15.15 21.53
N ARG A 62 -5.43 -15.35 20.24
CA ARG A 62 -4.51 -16.01 19.29
C ARG A 62 -3.50 -15.06 18.64
N ALA A 63 -3.50 -13.77 18.96
CA ALA A 63 -2.53 -12.82 18.43
C ALA A 63 -1.12 -13.24 18.84
N ASP A 64 -0.23 -13.32 17.87
CA ASP A 64 1.18 -13.64 18.08
C ASP A 64 2.02 -12.49 17.52
N GLY A 65 2.58 -11.67 18.42
CA GLY A 65 3.35 -10.49 18.05
C GLY A 65 4.59 -10.82 17.22
N ALA A 66 5.20 -11.98 17.42
CA ALA A 66 6.35 -12.41 16.64
C ALA A 66 5.98 -12.63 15.17
N SER A 67 4.95 -13.43 14.90
CA SER A 67 4.49 -13.69 13.53
C SER A 67 3.92 -12.45 12.85
N LEU A 68 3.15 -11.64 13.57
CA LEU A 68 2.61 -10.38 13.06
C LEU A 68 3.73 -9.40 12.68
N GLY A 69 4.71 -9.21 13.57
CA GLY A 69 5.87 -8.36 13.34
C GLY A 69 6.72 -8.85 12.17
N ALA A 70 7.01 -10.16 12.11
CA ALA A 70 7.80 -10.75 11.04
C ALA A 70 7.13 -10.56 9.67
N THR A 71 5.85 -10.91 9.55
CA THR A 71 5.13 -10.85 8.27
C THR A 71 4.89 -9.42 7.79
N THR A 72 4.56 -8.47 8.68
CA THR A 72 4.39 -7.06 8.29
C THR A 72 5.73 -6.39 7.94
N HIS A 73 6.84 -6.84 8.56
CA HIS A 73 8.17 -6.39 8.18
C HIS A 73 8.60 -6.93 6.80
N THR A 74 8.26 -8.19 6.48
CA THR A 74 8.43 -8.73 5.12
C THR A 74 7.66 -7.91 4.10
N ASP A 75 6.41 -7.54 4.40
CA ASP A 75 5.61 -6.64 3.57
C ASP A 75 6.23 -5.25 3.41
N PHE A 76 6.82 -4.69 4.47
CA PHE A 76 7.57 -3.42 4.40
C PHE A 76 8.74 -3.51 3.42
N ARG A 77 9.51 -4.61 3.46
CA ARG A 77 10.64 -4.82 2.53
C ARG A 77 10.16 -4.98 1.09
N LEU A 78 9.06 -5.70 0.87
CA LEU A 78 8.44 -5.83 -0.45
C LEU A 78 7.98 -4.46 -0.98
N LEU A 79 7.29 -3.67 -0.15
CA LEU A 79 6.88 -2.32 -0.53
C LEU A 79 8.09 -1.43 -0.84
N ALA A 80 9.18 -1.51 -0.08
CA ALA A 80 10.40 -0.75 -0.37
C ALA A 80 10.98 -1.07 -1.75
N GLU A 81 10.97 -2.34 -2.16
CA GLU A 81 11.37 -2.74 -3.52
C GLU A 81 10.40 -2.21 -4.58
N LEU A 82 9.09 -2.23 -4.32
CA LEU A 82 8.11 -1.62 -5.23
C LEU A 82 8.31 -0.10 -5.35
N VAL A 83 8.63 0.58 -4.24
CA VAL A 83 8.95 2.02 -4.23
C VAL A 83 10.22 2.31 -5.02
N ARG A 84 11.25 1.46 -4.92
CA ARG A 84 12.47 1.58 -5.74
C ARG A 84 12.15 1.57 -7.23
N ARG A 85 11.16 0.78 -7.65
CA ARG A 85 10.70 0.67 -9.04
C ARG A 85 9.85 1.84 -9.51
N LEU A 86 9.55 2.83 -8.66
CA LEU A 86 8.87 4.05 -9.08
C LEU A 86 9.78 4.99 -9.89
N ASN A 87 11.10 4.83 -9.79
CA ASN A 87 12.05 5.68 -10.51
C ASN A 87 11.81 5.63 -12.04
N GLY A 88 11.74 6.80 -12.69
CA GLY A 88 11.59 6.89 -14.15
C GLY A 88 10.16 6.69 -14.66
N GLY A 89 9.17 7.24 -13.94
CA GLY A 89 7.79 7.37 -14.41
C GLY A 89 6.74 6.69 -13.53
N GLY A 90 7.11 6.10 -12.40
CA GLY A 90 6.18 5.39 -11.53
C GLY A 90 5.19 6.28 -10.79
N VAL A 91 4.09 5.68 -10.33
CA VAL A 91 3.00 6.39 -9.63
C VAL A 91 2.73 5.74 -8.27
N TYR A 92 2.63 6.57 -7.23
CA TYR A 92 2.14 6.18 -5.91
C TYR A 92 0.87 6.97 -5.56
N LEU A 93 -0.19 6.26 -5.19
CA LEU A 93 -1.46 6.84 -4.77
C LEU A 93 -1.70 6.55 -3.29
N ASN A 94 -1.80 7.59 -2.46
CA ASN A 94 -2.31 7.46 -1.10
C ASN A 94 -3.82 7.68 -1.11
N VAL A 95 -4.59 6.63 -0.82
CA VAL A 95 -6.06 6.67 -0.83
C VAL A 95 -6.57 6.44 0.59
N GLY A 96 -7.10 7.50 1.22
CA GLY A 96 -7.82 7.41 2.50
C GLY A 96 -7.00 7.05 3.74
N SER A 97 -5.66 7.03 3.66
CA SER A 97 -4.82 6.84 4.84
C SER A 97 -4.22 8.17 5.32
N ALA A 98 -4.62 8.60 6.51
CA ALA A 98 -4.09 9.82 7.12
C ALA A 98 -2.74 9.63 7.83
N VAL A 99 -2.41 8.39 8.23
CA VAL A 99 -1.25 8.10 9.09
C VAL A 99 -0.39 6.93 8.62
N VAL A 100 -0.92 5.71 8.62
CA VAL A 100 -0.11 4.49 8.46
C VAL A 100 0.60 4.45 7.11
N LEU A 101 -0.12 4.56 5.99
CA LEU A 101 0.49 4.49 4.67
C LEU A 101 1.41 5.68 4.37
N PRO A 102 1.07 6.95 4.71
CA PRO A 102 2.01 8.05 4.57
C PRO A 102 3.34 7.85 5.30
N GLU A 103 3.32 7.34 6.54
CA GLU A 103 4.56 7.05 7.29
C GLU A 103 5.34 5.91 6.65
N VAL A 104 4.67 4.79 6.36
CA VAL A 104 5.31 3.61 5.75
C VAL A 104 5.94 3.96 4.40
N PHE A 105 5.22 4.69 3.54
CA PHE A 105 5.72 5.13 2.24
C PHE A 105 6.95 6.02 2.38
N LEU A 106 6.91 7.03 3.26
CA LEU A 106 8.07 7.90 3.47
C LEU A 106 9.29 7.12 3.97
N LYS A 107 9.11 6.11 4.84
CA LYS A 107 10.23 5.25 5.27
C LYS A 107 10.77 4.39 4.14
N CYS A 108 9.92 3.89 3.23
CA CYS A 108 10.38 3.19 2.03
C CYS A 108 11.20 4.12 1.13
N VAL A 109 10.72 5.34 0.88
CA VAL A 109 11.45 6.37 0.10
C VAL A 109 12.81 6.67 0.72
N THR A 110 12.85 6.90 2.03
CA THR A 110 14.12 7.14 2.76
C THR A 110 15.06 5.94 2.66
N LEU A 111 14.55 4.72 2.84
CA LEU A 111 15.36 3.51 2.74
C LEU A 111 15.98 3.36 1.35
N VAL A 112 15.17 3.49 0.30
CA VAL A 112 15.62 3.39 -1.10
C VAL A 112 16.76 4.37 -1.39
N ARG A 113 16.58 5.64 -0.99
CA ARG A 113 17.61 6.68 -1.17
C ARG A 113 18.87 6.43 -0.35
N ASN A 114 18.72 5.99 0.91
CA ASN A 114 19.86 5.69 1.78
C ASN A 114 20.69 4.49 1.30
N LEU A 115 20.09 3.58 0.54
CA LEU A 115 20.78 2.47 -0.12
C LEU A 115 21.47 2.90 -1.45
N GLY A 116 21.40 4.19 -1.81
CA GLY A 116 22.06 4.74 -3.00
C GLY A 116 21.31 4.53 -4.30
N HIS A 117 20.04 4.11 -4.26
CA HIS A 117 19.23 3.98 -5.47
C HIS A 117 18.64 5.33 -5.88
N ALA A 118 18.64 5.59 -7.19
CA ALA A 118 17.89 6.70 -7.77
C ALA A 118 16.38 6.50 -7.52
N LEU A 119 15.71 7.60 -7.16
CA LEU A 119 14.27 7.66 -6.99
C LEU A 119 13.79 9.04 -7.40
N GLU A 120 13.74 9.21 -8.71
CA GLU A 120 13.47 10.45 -9.44
C GLU A 120 12.42 10.21 -10.54
N ASP A 121 11.87 11.30 -11.07
CA ASP A 121 10.81 11.31 -12.09
C ASP A 121 9.63 10.40 -11.75
N PHE A 122 9.08 10.53 -10.55
CA PHE A 122 7.89 9.77 -10.14
C PHE A 122 6.77 10.69 -9.70
N THR A 123 5.54 10.18 -9.75
CA THR A 123 4.34 10.92 -9.38
C THR A 123 3.77 10.36 -8.08
N THR A 124 3.43 11.26 -7.16
CA THR A 124 2.64 10.92 -5.97
C THR A 124 1.34 11.68 -5.97
N ALA A 125 0.27 11.07 -5.46
CA ALA A 125 -0.99 11.77 -5.24
C ALA A 125 -1.64 11.36 -3.92
N ASN A 126 -2.15 12.34 -3.17
CA ASN A 126 -2.98 12.12 -2.00
C ASN A 126 -4.46 12.34 -2.35
N PHE A 127 -5.28 11.30 -2.19
CA PHE A 127 -6.73 11.33 -2.36
C PHE A 127 -7.39 11.30 -0.98
N ASP A 128 -8.01 12.41 -0.59
CA ASP A 128 -8.75 12.51 0.68
C ASP A 128 -9.78 13.64 0.62
N PHE A 129 -10.90 13.49 1.32
CA PHE A 129 -11.87 14.57 1.49
C PHE A 129 -11.33 15.67 2.41
N ILE A 130 -10.46 15.32 3.37
CA ILE A 130 -9.81 16.26 4.29
C ILE A 130 -8.29 16.16 4.16
N GLN A 131 -7.65 17.25 3.72
CA GLN A 131 -6.21 17.28 3.58
C GLN A 131 -5.54 17.47 4.94
N SER A 132 -4.95 16.40 5.46
CA SER A 132 -4.15 16.43 6.69
C SER A 132 -2.69 16.78 6.41
N TYR A 133 -2.01 17.37 7.40
CA TYR A 133 -0.59 17.75 7.30
C TYR A 133 0.31 16.58 6.90
N ARG A 134 0.05 15.38 7.44
CA ARG A 134 0.93 14.22 7.28
C ARG A 134 0.92 13.64 5.86
N PRO A 135 -0.23 13.36 5.21
CA PRO A 135 -0.23 13.01 3.80
C PRO A 135 0.36 14.11 2.91
N LEU A 136 0.02 15.39 3.18
CA LEU A 136 0.59 16.52 2.43
C LEU A 136 2.13 16.56 2.53
N THR A 137 2.68 16.26 3.69
CA THR A 137 4.13 16.31 3.90
C THR A 137 4.81 15.03 3.41
N ASN A 138 4.31 13.87 3.79
CA ASN A 138 4.98 12.58 3.63
C ASN A 138 4.67 11.89 2.30
N VAL A 139 3.61 12.29 1.59
CA VAL A 139 3.26 11.77 0.26
C VAL A 139 3.53 12.82 -0.81
N VAL A 140 3.02 14.04 -0.61
CA VAL A 140 2.99 15.05 -1.68
C VAL A 140 4.28 15.87 -1.77
N ARG A 141 4.90 16.25 -0.63
CA ARG A 141 6.03 17.20 -0.62
C ARG A 141 7.40 16.57 -0.48
N ARG A 142 7.67 15.83 0.61
CA ARG A 142 9.01 15.30 0.92
C ARG A 142 9.51 14.26 -0.09
N PRO A 143 8.67 13.33 -0.61
CA PRO A 143 9.14 12.36 -1.57
C PRO A 143 9.63 13.01 -2.87
N THR A 144 8.98 14.08 -3.32
CA THR A 144 9.19 14.73 -4.62
C THR A 144 10.03 16.01 -4.54
N SER A 145 10.53 16.36 -3.35
CA SER A 145 11.32 17.56 -3.11
C SER A 145 12.61 17.61 -3.94
N GLY A 146 13.10 18.81 -4.25
CA GLY A 146 14.35 18.98 -5.01
C GLY A 146 14.23 18.63 -6.49
N GLY A 147 13.00 18.58 -7.03
CA GLY A 147 12.75 18.24 -8.43
C GLY A 147 12.71 16.73 -8.70
N ALA A 148 12.73 15.89 -7.66
CA ALA A 148 12.71 14.44 -7.80
C ALA A 148 11.39 13.87 -8.36
N GLY A 149 10.33 14.67 -8.46
CA GLY A 149 9.05 14.20 -8.99
C GLY A 149 7.94 15.22 -8.87
N ARG A 150 6.69 14.75 -9.04
CA ARG A 150 5.48 15.59 -8.98
C ARG A 150 4.53 15.06 -7.91
N GLY A 151 4.12 15.93 -7.00
CA GLY A 151 3.16 15.60 -5.94
C GLY A 151 1.83 16.32 -6.15
N PHE A 152 0.73 15.59 -6.05
CA PHE A 152 -0.63 16.12 -6.19
C PHE A 152 -1.48 15.89 -4.94
N SER A 153 -2.39 16.82 -4.67
CA SER A 153 -3.48 16.65 -3.69
C SER A 153 -4.80 16.70 -4.45
N VAL A 154 -5.55 15.60 -4.41
CA VAL A 154 -6.90 15.51 -4.96
C VAL A 154 -7.87 15.51 -3.79
N THR A 155 -8.61 16.62 -3.64
CA THR A 155 -9.57 16.79 -2.55
C THR A 155 -10.97 16.46 -3.03
N GLY A 156 -11.60 15.47 -2.39
CA GLY A 156 -12.98 15.10 -2.71
C GLY A 156 -13.37 13.75 -2.11
N HIS A 157 -14.66 13.44 -2.22
CA HIS A 157 -15.22 12.16 -1.83
C HIS A 157 -14.62 11.01 -2.67
N HIS A 158 -14.22 9.91 -2.03
CA HIS A 158 -13.64 8.76 -2.72
C HIS A 158 -14.63 8.08 -3.65
N GLU A 159 -15.93 8.15 -3.33
CA GLU A 159 -17.03 7.65 -4.15
C GLU A 159 -17.11 8.35 -5.51
N LEU A 160 -16.53 9.55 -5.63
CA LEU A 160 -16.44 10.30 -6.89
C LEU A 160 -15.04 10.20 -7.49
N THR A 161 -14.02 10.51 -6.71
CA THR A 161 -12.65 10.68 -7.20
C THR A 161 -12.02 9.37 -7.68
N ILE A 162 -12.30 8.23 -7.04
CA ILE A 162 -11.74 6.94 -7.46
C ILE A 162 -12.41 6.43 -8.74
N PRO A 163 -13.76 6.41 -8.86
CA PRO A 163 -14.39 6.01 -10.12
C PRO A 163 -14.05 6.93 -11.29
N LEU A 164 -13.94 8.25 -11.07
CA LEU A 164 -13.52 9.18 -12.12
C LEU A 164 -12.08 8.93 -12.58
N LEU A 165 -11.15 8.72 -11.66
CA LEU A 165 -9.78 8.33 -12.02
C LEU A 165 -9.76 7.02 -12.82
N ALA A 166 -10.52 6.02 -12.38
CA ALA A 166 -10.64 4.75 -13.10
C ALA A 166 -11.25 4.94 -14.50
N ALA A 167 -12.28 5.77 -14.64
CA ALA A 167 -12.90 6.07 -15.93
C ALA A 167 -11.93 6.78 -16.88
N GLU A 168 -11.19 7.78 -16.40
CA GLU A 168 -10.16 8.46 -17.20
C GLU A 168 -9.05 7.50 -17.65
N LEU A 169 -8.58 6.60 -16.77
CA LEU A 169 -7.56 5.60 -17.13
C LEU A 169 -8.06 4.54 -18.13
N LEU A 170 -9.36 4.24 -18.15
CA LEU A 170 -9.95 3.23 -19.03
C LEU A 170 -10.46 3.80 -20.35
N CYS A 171 -10.91 5.06 -20.35
CA CYS A 171 -11.62 5.69 -21.47
C CYS A 171 -10.91 6.93 -22.05
N GLY A 172 -9.97 7.53 -21.31
CA GLY A 172 -9.35 8.82 -21.66
C GLY A 172 -8.49 8.76 -22.93
N ASP A 173 -7.90 7.60 -23.23
CA ASP A 173 -7.06 7.38 -24.41
C ASP A 173 -7.86 7.27 -25.73
N ALA A 174 -9.19 7.23 -25.68
CA ALA A 174 -10.05 7.17 -26.89
C ALA A 174 -10.25 8.53 -27.58
N LYS A 175 -9.41 9.53 -27.27
CA LYS A 175 -9.53 10.93 -27.77
C LYS A 175 -8.39 11.42 -28.66
N GLU A 176 -7.54 10.53 -29.17
CA GLU A 176 -6.64 10.81 -30.32
C GLU A 176 -7.10 10.06 -31.57
#